data_AF-A0A8T4U0X2-F1
#
_entry.id   AF-A0A8T4U0X2-F1
#
_cell.length_a   1.000
_cell.length_b   1.000
_cell.length_c   1.000
_cell.angle_alpha   90.00
_cell.angle_beta   90.00
_cell.angle_gamma   90.00
#
_symmetry.space_group_name_H-M   'P 1'
#
loop_
_entity.id
_entity.type
_entity.pdbx_description
1 polymer ?
#
loop_
_entity_poly.entity_id
_entity_poly.type
_entity_poly.pdbx_seq_one_letter_code
_entity_poly.pdbx_strand_id
1 'polypeptide(L)' 'MPNIIAIIPAYNEEKHIEEIINRTKKYVTLVIAVDDGSSDSNN' A
#
# COMPACT_ATOMS: atom_id res chain seq x y z
N MET A 1 -1.97 -22.12 -8.77
CA MET A 1 -2.50 -20.74 -8.78
C MET A 1 -1.32 -19.80 -8.94
N PRO A 2 -1.41 -18.75 -9.77
CA PRO A 2 -0.32 -17.79 -9.91
C PRO A 2 -0.19 -16.95 -8.62
N ASN A 3 1.05 -16.71 -8.18
CA ASN A 3 1.33 -15.77 -7.10
C ASN A 3 1.37 -14.37 -7.70
N ILE A 4 0.32 -13.60 -7.45
CA ILE A 4 0.21 -12.21 -7.93
C ILE A 4 0.62 -11.31 -6.77
N ILE A 5 1.51 -10.36 -7.05
CA ILE A 5 2.02 -9.40 -6.08
C ILE A 5 1.66 -7.99 -6.57
N ALA A 6 1.05 -7.18 -5.71
CA ALA A 6 0.81 -5.76 -5.95
C ALA A 6 1.84 -4.91 -5.21
N ILE A 7 2.41 -3.92 -5.90
CA ILE A 7 3.28 -2.90 -5.31
C ILE A 7 2.52 -1.58 -5.34
N ILE A 8 2.38 -0.92 -4.19
CA ILE A 8 1.66 0.34 -4.05
C ILE A 8 2.64 1.39 -3.50
N PRO A 9 3.04 2.40 -4.29
CA PRO A 9 3.74 3.56 -3.74
C PRO A 9 2.76 4.38 -2.89
N ALA A 10 3.15 4.74 -1.67
CA ALA A 10 2.31 5.48 -0.72
C ALA A 10 3.01 6.80 -0.35
N TYR A 11 2.52 7.92 -0.92
CA TYR A 11 2.97 9.28 -0.58
C TYR A 11 1.87 10.00 0.18
N ASN A 12 2.10 10.32 1.45
CA ASN A 12 1.30 11.26 2.26
C ASN A 12 -0.24 10.99 2.33
N GLU A 13 -0.66 9.74 2.12
CA GLU A 13 -2.07 9.31 2.10
C GLU A 13 -2.39 8.27 3.20
N GLU A 14 -1.87 8.48 4.41
CA GLU A 14 -2.04 7.55 5.54
C GLU A 14 -3.51 7.19 5.82
N LYS A 15 -4.45 8.09 5.53
CA LYS A 15 -5.90 7.86 5.74
C LYS A 15 -6.56 7.01 4.66
N HIS A 16 -6.01 6.93 3.45
CA HIS A 16 -6.62 6.21 2.33
C HIS A 16 -5.89 4.90 2.00
N ILE A 17 -4.63 4.75 2.42
CA ILE A 17 -3.81 3.59 2.10
C ILE A 17 -4.40 2.28 2.65
N GLU A 18 -5.04 2.31 3.82
CA GLU A 18 -5.68 1.13 4.42
C GLU A 18 -6.83 0.61 3.54
N GLU A 19 -7.69 1.49 3.03
CA GLU A 19 -8.80 1.10 2.15
C GLU A 19 -8.27 0.48 0.86
N ILE A 20 -7.25 1.10 0.25
CA ILE A 20 -6.63 0.62 -0.98
C ILE A 20 -6.00 -0.76 -0.77
N ILE A 21 -5.25 -0.97 0.32
CA ILE A 21 -4.66 -2.26 0.67
C ILE A 21 -5.76 -3.32 0.83
N ASN A 22 -6.83 -3.01 1.57
CA ASN A 22 -7.93 -3.93 1.83
C ASN A 22 -8.69 -4.32 0.56
N ARG A 23 -8.86 -3.38 -0.38
CA ARG A 23 -9.44 -3.66 -1.69
C ARG A 23 -8.51 -4.48 -2.57
N THR A 24 -7.21 -4.21 -2.53
CA THR A 24 -6.19 -4.88 -3.37
C THR A 24 -5.98 -6.34 -2.95
N LYS A 25 -5.99 -6.65 -1.64
CA LYS A 25 -5.87 -8.02 -1.10
C LYS A 25 -6.94 -9.00 -1.62
N LYS A 26 -8.04 -8.51 -2.19
CA LYS A 26 -9.08 -9.35 -2.82
C LYS A 26 -8.62 -9.98 -4.15
N TYR A 27 -7.56 -9.44 -4.75
CA TYR A 27 -7.12 -9.80 -6.11
C TYR A 27 -5.71 -10.37 -6.16
N VAL A 28 -4.91 -10.21 -5.09
CA VAL A 28 -3.49 -10.59 -5.06
C VAL A 28 -3.14 -11.39 -3.81
N THR A 29 -2.07 -12.16 -3.89
CA THR A 29 -1.55 -12.97 -2.78
C THR A 29 -0.81 -12.11 -1.77
N LEU A 30 -0.14 -11.05 -2.24
CA LEU A 30 0.67 -10.17 -1.41
C LEU A 30 0.55 -8.72 -1.91
N VAL A 31 0.48 -7.80 -0.95
CA VAL A 31 0.56 -6.35 -1.20
C VAL A 31 1.81 -5.83 -0.48
N ILE A 32 2.66 -5.12 -1.22
CA ILE A 32 3.84 -4.43 -0.69
C ILE A 32 3.59 -2.93 -0.86
N ALA A 33 3.38 -2.24 0.26
CA ALA A 33 3.35 -0.78 0.27
C ALA A 33 4.79 -0.26 0.34
N VAL A 34 5.13 0.68 -0.54
CA VAL A 34 6.44 1.34 -0.56
C VAL A 34 6.22 2.79 -0.19
N ASP A 35 6.68 3.16 1.00
CA ASP A 35 6.81 4.56 1.39
C ASP A 35 7.95 5.16 0.56
N ASP A 36 7.66 6.21 -0.19
CA ASP A 36 8.62 6.90 -1.05
C ASP A 36 9.48 7.93 -0.28
N GLY A 37 9.41 7.91 1.06
CA GLY A 37 10.19 8.77 1.94
C GLY A 37 9.43 10.04 2.35
N SER A 38 8.09 9.98 2.34
CA SER A 38 7.27 11.08 2.85
C SER A 38 7.53 11.25 4.35
N SER A 39 8.38 12.21 4.67
CA SER A 39 8.71 12.57 6.05
C SER A 39 7.57 13.40 6.63
N ASP A 40 6.46 12.78 7.01
CA ASP A 40 5.48 13.43 7.89
C ASP A 40 5.58 12.87 9.31
N SER A 41 6.81 12.96 9.83
CA SER A 41 7.05 12.99 11.27
C SER A 41 6.68 14.40 11.77
N ASN A 42 5.38 14.74 11.76
CA ASN A 42 4.91 15.96 12.39
C ASN A 42 4.95 15.80 13.91
N ASN A 43 6.00 16.41 14.46
CA ASN A 43 6.16 16.89 15.83
C ASN A 43 4.93 17.69 16.29
#